data_AF-A0A966D1X8-F1
#
_entry.id   AF-A0A966D1X8-F1
#
_cell.length_a   1.000
_cell.length_b   1.000
_cell.length_c   1.000
_cell.angle_alpha   90.00
_cell.angle_beta   90.00
_cell.angle_gamma   90.00
#
_symmetry.space_group_name_H-M   'P 1'
#
loop_
_entity.id
_entity.type
_entity.pdbx_description
1 polymer ?
#
loop_
_entity_poly.entity_id
_entity_poly.type
_entity_poly.pdbx_seq_one_letter_code
_entity_poly.pdbx_strand_id
1 'polypeptide(L)' 'MPGKPIAILGSTGSIGSQTLAVCRHLDRPVAALSAGHQIDRLEEQIREFRPRLVSVADPEDA' A
#
# COMPACT_ATOMS: atom_id res chain seq x y z
N MET A 1 21.75 0.49 3.75
CA MET A 1 21.10 1.15 2.60
C MET A 1 19.61 0.88 2.72
N PRO A 2 18.73 1.89 2.63
CA PRO A 2 17.30 1.62 2.61
C PRO A 2 17.01 0.62 1.48
N GLY A 3 16.27 -0.45 1.78
CA GLY A 3 15.99 -1.50 0.81
C GLY A 3 15.30 -0.94 -0.43
N LYS A 4 15.44 -1.62 -1.58
CA LYS A 4 14.80 -1.19 -2.83
C LYS A 4 13.29 -1.04 -2.60
N PRO A 5 12.67 0.11 -2.96
CA PRO A 5 11.24 0.32 -2.75
C PRO A 5 10.42 -0.69 -3.53
N ILE A 6 9.26 -1.08 -2.99
CA ILE A 6 8.34 -2.03 -3.61
C ILE A 6 6.98 -1.42 -3.90
N ALA A 7 6.26 -2.04 -4.84
CA ALA A 7 4.84 -1.80 -5.08
C ALA A 7 4.04 -3.00 -4.54
N ILE A 8 2.88 -2.73 -3.95
CA ILE A 8 1.99 -3.77 -3.44
C ILE A 8 0.65 -3.65 -4.15
N LEU A 9 0.31 -4.67 -4.93
CA LEU A 9 -0.95 -4.76 -5.64
C LEU A 9 -1.98 -5.51 -4.78
N GLY A 10 -3.11 -4.87 -4.47
CA GLY A 10 -4.10 -5.43 -3.53
C GLY A 10 -3.65 -5.32 -2.06
N SER A 11 -3.19 -4.13 -1.65
CA SER A 11 -2.64 -3.84 -0.33
C SER A 11 -3.64 -4.02 0.83
N THR A 12 -4.94 -3.93 0.54
CA THR A 12 -6.01 -4.11 1.53
C THR A 12 -6.40 -5.58 1.73
N GLY A 13 -5.95 -6.47 0.83
CA GLY A 13 -6.13 -7.91 0.94
C GLY A 13 -5.27 -8.55 2.04
N SER A 14 -5.48 -9.84 2.28
CA SER A 14 -4.75 -10.57 3.33
C SER A 14 -3.22 -10.55 3.11
N ILE A 15 -2.76 -10.83 1.89
CA ILE A 15 -1.32 -10.80 1.57
C ILE A 15 -0.76 -9.38 1.60
N GLY A 16 -1.51 -8.41 1.06
CA GLY A 16 -1.10 -7.01 1.04
C GLY A 16 -0.88 -6.44 2.43
N SER A 17 -1.85 -6.63 3.33
CA SER A 17 -1.79 -6.13 4.71
C SER A 17 -0.66 -6.78 5.52
N GLN A 18 -0.44 -8.09 5.36
CA GLN A 18 0.70 -8.79 5.96
C GLN A 18 2.04 -8.30 5.40
N THR A 19 2.11 -8.04 4.09
CA THR A 19 3.31 -7.49 3.45
C THR A 19 3.63 -6.09 4.01
N LEU A 20 2.61 -5.26 4.23
CA LEU A 20 2.78 -3.94 4.85
C LEU A 20 3.26 -4.04 6.30
N ALA A 21 2.77 -5.01 7.07
CA ALA A 21 3.26 -5.25 8.43
C ALA A 21 4.76 -5.60 8.44
N VAL A 22 5.22 -6.42 7.49
CA VAL A 22 6.65 -6.71 7.31
C VAL A 22 7.42 -5.47 6.86
N CYS A 23 6.86 -4.67 5.94
CA CYS A 23 7.51 -3.43 5.50
C CYS A 23 7.70 -2.44 6.64
N ARG A 24 6.70 -2.27 7.52
CA ARG A 24 6.78 -1.46 8.73
C ARG A 24 7.89 -1.95 9.66
N HIS A 25 7.98 -3.26 9.89
CA HIS A 25 8.99 -3.83 10.78
C HIS A 25 10.42 -3.68 10.25
N LEU A 26 10.59 -3.76 8.92
CA LEU A 26 11.90 -3.66 8.26
C LEU A 26 12.27 -2.24 7.81
N ASP A 27 11.44 -1.24 8.13
CA ASP A 27 11.54 0.13 7.61
C ASP A 27 11.74 0.15 6.08
N ARG A 28 11.00 -0.73 5.40
CA ARG A 28 11.09 -0.94 3.95
C ARG A 28 10.25 0.12 3.24
N PRO A 29 10.82 0.91 2.31
CA PRO A 29 10.06 1.90 1.56
C PRO A 29 9.00 1.27 0.65
N VAL A 30 7.81 1.85 0.64
CA VAL A 30 6.71 1.48 -0.26
C VAL A 30 6.52 2.59 -1.29
N ALA A 31 6.74 2.28 -2.56
CA ALA A 31 6.61 3.26 -3.64
C ALA A 31 5.18 3.37 -4.17
N ALA A 32 4.41 2.29 -4.14
CA ALA A 32 3.06 2.27 -4.68
C ALA A 32 2.14 1.29 -3.95
N LEU A 33 0.87 1.65 -3.84
CA LEU A 33 -0.21 0.80 -3.34
C LEU A 33 -1.31 0.68 -4.40
N SER A 34 -1.98 -0.46 -4.45
CA SER A 34 -3.29 -0.53 -5.07
C SER A 34 -4.30 -1.28 -4.23
N ALA A 35 -5.58 -0.91 -4.34
CA ALA A 35 -6.68 -1.64 -3.73
C ALA A 35 -7.84 -1.79 -4.71
N GLY A 36 -8.75 -2.71 -4.39
CA GLY A 36 -10.11 -2.68 -4.94
C GLY A 36 -10.94 -1.65 -4.17
N HIS A 37 -12.07 -2.07 -3.64
CA HIS A 37 -13.07 -1.17 -3.04
C HIS A 37 -12.87 -0.83 -1.54
N GLN A 38 -11.79 -1.29 -0.90
CA GLN A 38 -11.58 -1.07 0.55
C GLN A 38 -10.86 0.26 0.81
N ILE A 39 -11.51 1.37 0.44
CA ILE A 39 -10.89 2.70 0.35
C ILE A 39 -10.45 3.24 1.70
N ASP A 40 -11.25 3.07 2.76
CA ASP A 40 -10.86 3.52 4.12
C ASP A 40 -9.53 2.88 4.57
N ARG A 41 -9.37 1.57 4.32
CA ARG A 41 -8.14 0.85 4.66
C ARG A 41 -6.98 1.28 3.78
N LEU A 42 -7.24 1.57 2.50
CA LEU A 42 -6.22 2.10 1.60
C LEU A 42 -5.76 3.49 2.06
N GLU A 43 -6.67 4.36 2.49
CA GLU A 43 -6.37 5.69 3.01
C GLU A 43 -5.44 5.63 4.23
N GLU A 44 -5.73 4.77 5.20
CA GLU A 44 -4.88 4.52 6.37
C GLU A 44 -3.46 4.12 5.94
N GLN A 45 -3.35 3.21 4.97
CA GLN A 45 -2.06 2.76 4.43
C GLN A 45 -1.32 3.88 3.70
N ILE A 46 -2.01 4.75 2.97
CA ILE A 46 -1.41 5.91 2.28
C ILE A 46 -0.82 6.90 3.29
N ARG A 47 -1.57 7.23 4.35
CA ARG A 47 -1.14 8.16 5.40
C ARG A 47 0.12 7.66 6.09
N GLU A 48 0.19 6.36 6.33
CA GLU A 48 1.33 5.71 6.97
C GLU A 48 2.56 5.66 6.06
N PHE A 49 2.42 5.06 4.87
CA PHE A 49 3.56 4.74 4.02
C PHE A 49 3.95 5.83 3.03
N ARG A 50 3.06 6.81 2.82
CA ARG A 50 3.22 7.95 1.88
C ARG A 50 3.77 7.51 0.52
N PRO A 51 3.11 6.55 -0.16
CA PRO A 51 3.57 6.08 -1.46
C PRO A 51 3.51 7.21 -2.49
N ARG A 52 4.31 7.08 -3.55
CA ARG A 52 4.35 8.05 -4.66
C ARG A 52 3.21 7.85 -5.66
N LEU A 53 2.60 6.67 -5.65
CA LEU A 53 1.52 6.28 -6.55
C LEU A 53 0.49 5.45 -5.79
N VAL A 54 -0.79 5.70 -6.09
CA VAL A 54 -1.91 4.91 -5.60
C VAL A 54 -2.79 4.59 -6.80
N SER A 55 -3.32 3.37 -6.85
CA SER A 55 -4.31 2.96 -7.84
C SER A 55 -5.48 2.29 -7.15
N VAL A 56 -6.68 2.65 -7.59
CA VAL A 56 -7.94 1.98 -7.23
C VAL A 56 -8.48 1.25 -8.46
N ALA A 57 -9.33 0.25 -8.23
CA ALA A 57 -9.89 -0.55 -9.31
C ALA A 57 -10.91 0.23 -10.15
N ASP A 58 -11.76 1.03 -9.49
CA ASP A 58 -12.86 1.73 -10.12
C ASP A 58 -12.65 3.25 -10.09
N PRO A 59 -13.09 3.99 -11.12
CA PRO A 59 -12.94 5.44 -11.18
C PRO A 59 -13.67 6.20 -10.07
N GLU A 60 -14.71 5.61 -9.49
CA GLU A 60 -15.49 6.20 -8.40
C GLU A 60 -14.74 6.24 -7.07
N ASP A 61 -13.73 5.39 -6.93
CA ASP A 61 -12.91 5.24 -5.73
C ASP A 61 -11.63 6.13 -5.77
N ALA A 62 -11.43 6.89 -6.86
CA ALA A 62 -10.17 7.58 -7.18
C ALA A 62 -10.00 8.96 -6.53
#